data_AF-A0AAE6EM14-F1
#
_entry.id   AF-A0AAE6EM14-F1
#
_cell.length_a   1.000
_cell.length_b   1.000
_cell.length_c   1.000
_cell.angle_alpha   90.00
_cell.angle_beta   90.00
_cell.angle_gamma   90.00
#
_symmetry.space_group_name_H-M   'P 1'
#
loop_
_entity.id
_entity.type
_entity.pdbx_description
1 polymer ?
#
loop_
_entity_poly.entity_id
_entity_poly.type
_entity_poly.pdbx_seq_one_letter_code
_entity_poly.pdbx_strand_id
1 'polypeptide(L)'
;MRETEVLEFVIVPPYPRRHQIAASEAHFADFLKRRFRGYSFKVAGIAPVGADDDDSFHIIPVMSFLDDAGNMRMCEPPQPWIINEISEACREFTANKRRWLS
;
A
#
# COMPACT_ATOMS: atom_id res chain seq x y z
N MET A 1 12.25 7.67 17.52
CA MET A 1 11.29 6.95 16.67
C MET A 1 10.64 5.91 17.57
N ARG A 2 9.31 5.79 17.63
CA ARG A 2 8.72 4.66 18.38
C ARG A 2 9.02 3.44 17.55
N GLU A 3 9.94 2.60 18.02
CA GLU A 3 10.47 1.45 17.27
C GLU A 3 9.38 0.44 16.89
N THR A 4 8.16 0.59 17.39
CA THR A 4 7.04 -0.32 17.16
C THR A 4 6.01 0.15 16.12
N GLU A 5 6.15 1.30 15.48
CA GLU A 5 5.16 1.75 14.48
C GLU A 5 5.37 1.08 13.11
N VAL A 6 4.28 0.66 12.46
CA VAL A 6 4.31 0.21 11.06
C VAL A 6 4.52 1.41 10.14
N LEU A 7 5.61 1.39 9.37
CA LEU A 7 5.93 2.44 8.41
C LEU A 7 5.88 1.98 6.95
N GLU A 8 5.83 0.67 6.70
CA GLU A 8 5.83 0.11 5.36
C GLU A 8 4.55 -0.68 5.10
N PHE A 9 3.95 -0.45 3.92
CA PHE A 9 2.74 -1.13 3.48
C PHE A 9 2.94 -1.73 2.09
N VAL A 10 2.46 -2.96 1.91
CA VAL A 10 2.32 -3.59 0.60
C VAL A 10 0.88 -3.41 0.12
N ILE A 11 0.73 -2.78 -1.04
CA ILE A 11 -0.53 -2.55 -1.71
C ILE A 11 -0.77 -3.67 -2.71
N VAL A 12 -1.83 -4.45 -2.48
CA VAL A 12 -2.26 -5.49 -3.41
C VAL A 12 -3.44 -4.94 -4.22
N PRO A 13 -3.26 -4.67 -5.52
CA PRO A 13 -4.35 -4.18 -6.35
C PRO A 13 -5.36 -5.29 -6.63
N PRO A 14 -6.63 -4.92 -6.90
CA PRO A 14 -7.63 -5.89 -7.35
C PRO A 14 -7.20 -6.54 -8.68
N TYR A 15 -7.50 -7.83 -8.83
CA TYR A 15 -7.03 -8.64 -9.96
C TYR A 15 -7.34 -8.01 -11.34
N PRO A 16 -8.56 -7.52 -11.63
CA PRO A 16 -8.89 -6.89 -12.90
C PRO A 16 -8.08 -5.62 -13.22
N ARG A 17 -7.55 -4.95 -12.19
CA ARG A 17 -6.81 -3.67 -12.34
C ARG A 17 -5.31 -3.80 -12.19
N ARG A 18 -4.78 -5.00 -11.91
CA ARG A 18 -3.34 -5.23 -11.66
C ARG A 18 -2.44 -4.72 -12.79
N HIS A 19 -2.82 -4.94 -14.04
CA HIS A 19 -2.04 -4.53 -15.21
C HIS A 19 -2.01 -3.00 -15.37
N GLN A 20 -3.14 -2.36 -15.07
CA GLN A 20 -3.23 -0.90 -15.10
C GLN A 20 -2.35 -0.28 -14.02
N ILE A 21 -2.43 -0.79 -12.78
CA ILE A 21 -1.61 -0.30 -11.67
C ILE A 21 -0.12 -0.52 -11.95
N ALA A 22 0.26 -1.70 -12.44
CA ALA A 22 1.64 -2.01 -12.80
C ALA A 22 2.19 -1.06 -13.87
N ALA A 23 1.39 -0.70 -14.88
CA ALA A 23 1.79 0.25 -15.91
C ALA A 23 2.00 1.68 -15.37
N SER A 24 1.37 2.02 -14.24
CA SER A 24 1.48 3.32 -13.57
C SER A 24 2.18 3.27 -12.22
N GLU A 25 2.96 2.21 -11.93
CA GLU A 25 3.45 1.91 -10.58
C GLU A 25 4.23 3.07 -9.96
N ALA A 26 5.13 3.70 -10.73
CA ALA A 26 5.93 4.83 -10.26
C ALA A 26 5.05 6.04 -9.86
N HIS A 27 4.05 6.37 -10.68
CA HIS A 27 3.12 7.46 -10.39
C HIS A 27 2.21 7.14 -9.20
N PHE A 28 1.79 5.88 -9.08
CA PHE A 28 0.96 5.42 -7.99
C PHE A 28 1.71 5.45 -6.64
N ALA A 29 2.95 4.95 -6.62
CA ALA A 29 3.80 4.99 -5.43
C ALA A 29 4.15 6.43 -5.02
N ASP A 30 4.43 7.31 -5.98
CA ASP A 30 4.69 8.73 -5.71
C ASP A 30 3.45 9.47 -5.19
N PHE A 31 2.26 9.19 -5.74
CA PHE A 31 0.99 9.70 -5.22
C PHE A 31 0.79 9.36 -3.74
N LEU A 32 0.97 8.08 -3.37
CA LEU A 32 0.83 7.61 -1.99
C LEU A 32 1.90 8.24 -1.08
N LYS A 33 3.16 8.30 -1.52
CA LYS A 33 4.26 8.90 -0.75
C LYS A 33 4.05 10.38 -0.46
N ARG A 34 3.47 11.13 -1.42
CA ARG A 34 3.12 12.56 -1.21
C ARG A 34 1.98 12.73 -0.22
N ARG A 35 0.98 11.84 -0.26
CA ARG A 35 -0.21 11.87 0.60
C ARG A 35 0.08 11.41 2.03
N PHE A 36 0.96 10.42 2.20
CA PHE A 36 1.29 9.79 3.47
C PHE A 36 2.79 9.91 3.76
N ARG A 37 3.19 11.08 4.25
CA ARG A 37 4.61 11.35 4.54
C ARG A 37 5.09 10.47 5.69
N GLY A 38 6.27 9.87 5.52
CA GLY A 38 6.87 8.99 6.52
C GLY A 38 6.53 7.51 6.32
N TYR A 39 5.57 7.18 5.45
CA TYR A 39 5.30 5.80 5.04
C TYR A 39 5.97 5.43 3.72
N SER A 40 6.31 4.17 3.58
CA SER A 40 6.78 3.55 2.35
C SER A 40 5.73 2.59 1.81
N PHE A 41 5.64 2.52 0.49
CA PHE A 41 4.65 1.71 -0.21
C PHE A 41 5.33 0.85 -1.26
N LYS A 42 4.98 -0.43 -1.30
CA LYS A 42 5.32 -1.35 -2.38
C LYS A 42 4.04 -1.84 -3.03
N VAL A 43 4.05 -2.02 -4.35
CA VAL A 43 2.91 -2.61 -5.05
C VAL A 43 3.19 -4.09 -5.29
N ALA A 44 2.30 -4.96 -4.87
CA ALA A 44 2.43 -6.37 -5.15
C ALA A 44 2.17 -6.62 -6.65
N GLY A 45 3.12 -7.27 -7.33
CA GLY A 45 2.96 -7.69 -8.72
C GLY A 45 2.01 -8.89 -8.90
N ILE A 46 1.58 -9.49 -7.79
CA ILE A 46 0.65 -10.63 -7.75
C ILE A 46 -0.56 -10.27 -6.88
N ALA A 47 -1.76 -10.56 -7.39
CA ALA A 47 -2.99 -10.54 -6.60
C ALA A 47 -3.34 -11.98 -6.20
N PRO A 48 -3.80 -12.22 -4.96
CA PRO A 48 -4.23 -13.55 -4.54
C PRO A 48 -5.35 -14.06 -5.45
N VAL A 49 -5.20 -15.29 -5.93
CA VAL A 49 -6.17 -15.95 -6.80
C VAL A 49 -7.40 -16.34 -5.96
N GLY A 50 -8.58 -15.86 -6.32
CA GLY A 50 -9.84 -16.26 -5.68
C GLY A 50 -10.22 -15.47 -4.42
N ALA A 51 -9.70 -14.25 -4.24
CA ALA A 51 -10.32 -13.33 -3.30
C ALA A 51 -11.65 -12.86 -3.91
N ASP A 52 -12.77 -13.20 -3.28
CA ASP A 52 -14.15 -12.86 -3.69
C ASP A 52 -14.43 -11.33 -3.81
N ASP A 53 -13.42 -10.49 -3.62
CA ASP A 53 -13.51 -9.03 -3.66
C ASP A 53 -12.68 -8.51 -4.84
N ASP A 54 -13.13 -8.85 -6.05
CA ASP A 54 -12.47 -8.58 -7.35
C ASP A 54 -12.23 -7.07 -7.62
N ASP A 55 -12.74 -6.17 -6.78
CA ASP A 55 -12.65 -4.71 -6.96
C ASP A 55 -11.96 -3.96 -5.81
N SER A 56 -11.53 -4.65 -4.75
CA SER A 56 -10.92 -4.02 -3.56
C SER A 56 -9.39 -4.04 -3.57
N PHE A 57 -8.78 -2.98 -3.04
CA PHE A 57 -7.37 -2.95 -2.70
C PHE A 57 -7.17 -3.58 -1.32
N HIS A 58 -6.19 -4.48 -1.20
CA HIS A 58 -5.76 -4.97 0.11
C HIS A 58 -4.48 -4.25 0.54
N ILE A 59 -4.48 -3.72 1.75
CA ILE A 59 -3.35 -2.99 2.33
C ILE A 59 -2.73 -3.88 3.40
N ILE A 60 -1.53 -4.36 3.14
CA ILE A 60 -0.82 -5.30 4.03
C ILE A 60 0.27 -4.54 4.77
N PRO A 61 0.15 -4.34 6.10
CA PRO A 61 1.21 -3.74 6.88
C PRO A 61 2.41 -4.69 6.98
N VAL A 62 3.61 -4.17 6.75
CA VAL A 62 4.86 -4.89 7.06
C VAL A 62 5.11 -4.73 8.56
N MET A 63 4.73 -5.76 9.31
CA MET A 63 4.79 -5.74 10.78
C MET A 63 6.12 -6.21 11.34
N SER A 64 7.10 -6.55 10.51
CA SER A 64 8.44 -6.94 10.98
C SER A 64 9.48 -5.93 10.58
N PHE A 65 10.43 -5.68 11.49
CA PHE A 65 11.59 -4.83 11.24
C PHE A 65 12.82 -5.40 11.94
N LEU A 66 14.00 -4.92 11.56
CA LEU A 66 15.26 -5.22 12.25
C LEU A 66 15.56 -4.09 13.24
N ASP A 67 15.79 -4.43 14.51
CA ASP A 67 16.29 -3.46 15.48
C ASP A 67 17.77 -3.14 15.24
N ASP A 68 18.31 -2.17 15.98
CA ASP A 68 19.71 -1.73 15.86
C ASP A 68 20.72 -2.86 16.15
N ALA A 69 20.29 -3.92 16.83
CA ALA A 69 21.10 -5.11 17.11
C ALA A 69 20.91 -6.22 16.06
N GLY A 70 20.14 -5.96 14.99
CA GLY A 70 19.87 -6.90 13.89
C GLY A 70 18.87 -7.99 14.24
N ASN A 71 18.13 -7.86 15.35
CA ASN A 71 17.10 -8.84 15.70
C ASN A 71 15.77 -8.48 15.03
N MET A 72 15.05 -9.50 14.59
CA MET A 72 13.71 -9.31 14.06
C MET A 72 12.73 -9.00 15.21
N ARG A 73 12.04 -7.87 15.08
CA ARG A 73 11.02 -7.40 16.01
C ARG A 73 9.70 -7.23 15.28
N MET A 74 8.62 -7.21 16.06
CA MET A 74 7.28 -6.95 15.55
C MET A 74 6.85 -5.53 15.90
N CYS A 75 6.23 -4.86 14.94
CA CYS A 75 5.47 -3.63 15.14
C CYS A 75 4.18 -3.91 15.91
N GLU A 76 3.62 -2.87 16.50
CA GLU A 76 2.22 -2.86 16.92
C GLU A 76 1.31 -2.84 15.69
N PRO A 77 0.13 -3.50 15.74
CA PRO A 77 -0.85 -3.41 14.67
C PRO A 77 -1.18 -1.94 14.38
N PRO A 78 -1.22 -1.54 13.09
CA PRO A 78 -1.59 -0.18 12.73
C PRO A 78 -3.05 0.07 13.13
N GLN A 79 -3.36 1.33 13.39
CA GLN A 79 -4.74 1.71 13.69
C GLN A 79 -5.65 1.42 12.48
N PRO A 80 -6.87 0.90 12.67
CA PRO A 80 -7.74 0.53 11.54
C PRO A 80 -8.03 1.69 10.57
N TRP A 81 -8.05 2.93 11.07
CA TRP A 81 -8.31 4.10 10.24
C TRP A 81 -7.23 4.33 9.18
N ILE A 82 -5.95 4.04 9.44
CA ILE A 82 -4.89 4.28 8.45
C ILE A 82 -5.03 3.31 7.26
N ILE A 83 -5.45 2.07 7.53
CA ILE A 83 -5.72 1.06 6.50
C ILE A 83 -6.86 1.54 5.58
N ASN A 84 -7.92 2.11 6.16
CA ASN A 84 -9.04 2.65 5.42
C ASN A 84 -8.63 3.86 4.57
N GLU A 85 -7.89 4.82 5.14
CA GLU A 85 -7.43 5.99 4.38
C GLU A 85 -6.53 5.62 3.20
N ILE A 86 -5.62 4.65 3.39
CA ILE A 86 -4.77 4.16 2.30
C ILE A 86 -5.64 3.49 1.22
N SER A 87 -6.62 2.67 1.61
CA SER A 87 -7.54 2.02 0.67
C SER A 87 -8.36 3.04 -0.13
N GLU A 88 -8.87 4.10 0.50
CA GLU A 88 -9.58 5.19 -0.16
C GLU A 88 -8.69 5.96 -1.13
N ALA A 89 -7.45 6.27 -0.75
CA ALA A 89 -6.49 6.92 -1.63
C ALA A 89 -6.19 6.06 -2.87
N CYS A 90 -6.07 4.74 -2.70
CA CYS A 90 -5.90 3.81 -3.82
C CYS A 90 -7.09 3.87 -4.80
N ARG A 91 -8.31 3.91 -4.27
CA ARG A 91 -9.53 4.06 -5.08
C ARG A 91 -9.55 5.40 -5.81
N GLU A 92 -9.21 6.50 -5.14
CA GLU A 92 -9.15 7.85 -5.73
C GLU A 92 -8.19 7.91 -6.92
N PHE A 93 -7.00 7.34 -6.78
CA PHE A 93 -6.00 7.29 -7.86
C PHE A 93 -6.57 6.59 -9.10
N THR A 94 -7.24 5.44 -8.92
CA THR A 94 -7.81 4.69 -10.04
C THR A 94 -9.02 5.36 -10.69
N ALA A 95 -9.81 6.12 -9.92
CA ALA A 95 -10.97 6.84 -10.43
C ALA A 95 -10.54 8.04 -11.30
N ASN A 96 -9.45 8.72 -10.95
CA ASN A 96 -8.98 9.94 -11.60
C ASN A 96 -8.06 9.68 -12.82
N LYS A 97 -8.50 8.82 -13.76
CA LYS A 97 -7.74 8.40 -14.96
C LYS A 97 -7.14 9.54 -15.82
N ARG A 98 -7.75 10.73 -15.82
CA ARG A 98 -7.35 11.83 -16.72
C ARG A 98 -6.22 12.72 -16.20
N ARG A 99 -5.87 12.64 -14.92
CA ARG A 99 -5.00 13.64 -14.28
C ARG A 99 -3.52 13.27 -14.24
N TRP A 100 -3.18 12.02 -14.55
CA TRP A 100 -1.84 11.44 -14.37
C TRP A 100 -1.15 11.01 -15.67
N LEU A 101 -1.85 11.12 -16.81
CA LEU A 101 -1.37 10.82 -18.17
C LEU A 101 -1.05 12.09 -18.98
N SER A 102 -1.02 13.27 -18.32
CA SER A 102 -0.73 14.57 -18.93
C SER A 102 0.63 15.08 -18.50
#